data_AF-K7G9I9-F1
#
_entry.id   AF-K7G9I9-F1
#
_cell.length_a   1.000
_cell.length_b   1.000
_cell.length_c   1.000
_cell.angle_alpha   90.00
_cell.angle_beta   90.00
_cell.angle_gamma   90.00
#
_symmetry.space_group_name_H-M   'P 1'
#
loop_
_entity.id
_entity.type
_entity.pdbx_description
1 polymer ?
#
loop_
_entity_poly.entity_id
_entity_poly.type
_entity_poly.pdbx_seq_one_letter_code
_entity_poly.pdbx_strand_id
1 'polypeptide(L)'
;MEEEQEPEVAPDPVDVPEDDPKADAPHNISDEDAFKILLEMKMKKRQKKPNLPSTVTELVTEEGSKVFVVGTAHFSDSSKRDVVKTIQEVQPDVVVVELCQYRVSMLKMDEKTLLKEAKEINLEKLQQAIKQNGVMSGLMQMLLLKVSAHITEQLGMAPGGEFREAFKEAGKVPFCKFHLGDRPIPVTFKRAIAALSFWQKVKLAWGLCFLSDPISKDDVEKCKQKDLLEQMMAEMIGEFPDLHRTIVSERDIYLTYMLKQAAKRIELPRASEAEPRKCIPSVVVGVVGMGHVPGIEKNWNTDLNIQEIMSVPPPSTSSKVVRLVIKATVFGLMGYGCYRIGQRTVQFILSMQTTQNCLQRLTEIRPRH
;
A
#
# COMPACT_ATOMS: atom_id res chain seq x y z
N MET A 1 -34.07 25.01 57.88
CA MET A 1 -34.35 24.59 59.27
C MET A 1 -33.73 23.23 59.39
N GLU A 2 -32.39 23.16 59.46
CA GLU A 2 -31.60 23.28 60.70
C GLU A 2 -32.06 22.26 61.73
N GLU A 3 -31.26 21.21 61.91
CA GLU A 3 -30.60 20.95 63.18
C GLU A 3 -29.39 20.04 62.93
N GLU A 4 -28.20 20.56 63.21
CA GLU A 4 -26.97 19.80 63.44
C GLU A 4 -27.04 19.16 64.83
N GLN A 5 -26.55 17.93 64.97
CA GLN A 5 -25.91 17.51 66.21
C GLN A 5 -24.79 16.50 65.95
N GLU A 6 -23.65 16.83 66.53
CA GLU A 6 -22.30 16.28 66.37
C GLU A 6 -22.01 15.27 67.53
N PRO A 7 -20.77 14.79 67.78
CA PRO A 7 -20.24 13.46 67.43
C PRO A 7 -19.92 12.56 68.65
N GLU A 8 -19.58 11.27 68.45
CA GLU A 8 -18.89 10.50 69.51
C GLU A 8 -17.93 9.39 68.98
N VAL A 9 -16.63 9.68 69.13
CA VAL A 9 -15.48 8.89 69.63
C VAL A 9 -15.27 7.40 69.21
N ALA A 10 -14.06 7.16 68.70
CA ALA A 10 -13.47 5.87 68.29
C ALA A 10 -13.02 4.96 69.45
N PRO A 11 -12.70 3.69 69.15
CA PRO A 11 -11.59 3.02 69.80
C PRO A 11 -10.48 2.58 68.81
N ASP A 12 -9.25 2.69 69.31
CA ASP A 12 -7.95 2.47 68.67
C ASP A 12 -7.61 0.98 68.34
N PRO A 13 -6.50 0.71 67.63
CA PRO A 13 -6.42 -0.33 66.60
C PRO A 13 -5.91 -1.68 67.11
N VAL A 14 -6.30 -2.76 66.42
CA VAL A 14 -5.70 -4.09 66.59
C VAL A 14 -4.57 -4.26 65.58
N ASP A 15 -3.36 -4.42 66.11
CA ASP A 15 -2.12 -4.78 65.42
C ASP A 15 -2.31 -5.95 64.46
N VAL A 16 -1.92 -5.74 63.20
CA VAL A 16 -1.59 -6.82 62.26
C VAL A 16 -0.15 -6.58 61.80
N PRO A 17 0.77 -7.55 61.94
CA PRO A 17 2.20 -7.31 61.73
C PRO A 17 2.52 -6.94 60.27
N GLU A 18 3.31 -5.88 60.11
CA GLU A 18 4.02 -5.55 58.87
C GLU A 18 5.06 -6.66 58.57
N ASP A 19 4.66 -7.65 57.79
CA ASP A 19 5.61 -8.51 57.06
C ASP A 19 5.87 -7.82 55.72
N ASP A 20 6.90 -6.96 55.72
CA ASP A 20 7.42 -6.23 54.58
C ASP A 20 8.36 -7.17 53.81
N PRO A 21 7.97 -7.80 52.68
CA PRO A 21 8.94 -8.45 51.85
C PRO A 21 9.62 -7.32 51.08
N LYS A 22 10.81 -6.92 51.54
CA LYS A 22 11.82 -6.29 50.68
C LYS A 22 12.11 -7.22 49.51
N ALA A 23 11.25 -7.16 48.51
CA ALA A 23 11.53 -7.64 47.18
C ALA A 23 12.51 -6.63 46.59
N ASP A 24 13.76 -7.08 46.43
CA ASP A 24 14.82 -6.37 45.74
C ASP A 24 14.29 -5.79 44.42
N ALA A 25 14.05 -4.47 44.42
CA ALA A 25 13.74 -3.73 43.21
C ALA A 25 15.00 -3.72 42.32
N PRO A 26 14.88 -4.01 41.01
CA PRO A 26 16.02 -4.16 40.14
C PRO A 26 16.76 -2.83 40.02
N HIS A 27 18.10 -2.93 40.00
CA HIS A 27 19.04 -1.83 39.78
C HIS A 27 18.50 -0.73 38.86
N ASN A 28 18.59 0.52 39.32
CA ASN A 28 18.32 1.73 38.56
C ASN A 28 19.43 1.89 37.49
N ILE A 29 19.35 1.12 36.40
CA ILE A 29 20.31 1.15 35.29
C ILE A 29 20.11 2.50 34.58
N SER A 30 21.20 3.26 34.38
CA SER A 30 21.13 4.51 33.61
C SER A 30 20.80 4.23 32.15
N ASP A 31 20.14 5.17 31.44
CA ASP A 31 19.78 4.99 30.03
C ASP A 31 21.02 4.69 29.15
N GLU A 32 22.18 5.23 29.52
CA GLU A 32 23.46 4.98 28.84
C GLU A 32 23.95 3.55 29.06
N ASP A 33 23.84 3.03 30.28
CA ASP A 33 24.21 1.66 30.61
C ASP A 33 23.27 0.66 29.92
N ALA A 34 21.96 0.93 29.93
CA ALA A 34 20.98 0.13 29.21
C ALA A 34 21.26 0.11 27.71
N PHE A 35 21.60 1.27 27.13
CA PHE A 35 21.98 1.38 25.73
C PHE A 35 23.19 0.51 25.39
N LYS A 36 24.25 0.59 26.21
CA LYS A 36 25.50 -0.15 26.02
C LYS A 36 25.27 -1.66 26.13
N ILE A 37 24.51 -2.11 27.14
CA ILE A 37 24.16 -3.52 27.33
C ILE A 37 23.40 -4.05 26.12
N LEU A 38 22.36 -3.35 25.67
CA LEU A 38 21.56 -3.76 24.51
C LEU A 38 22.38 -3.79 23.21
N LEU A 39 23.29 -2.83 23.04
CA LEU A 39 24.17 -2.77 21.89
C LEU A 39 25.15 -3.94 21.89
N GLU A 40 25.77 -4.25 23.03
CA GLU A 40 26.64 -5.41 23.19
C GLU A 40 25.90 -6.73 22.94
N MET A 41 24.68 -6.86 23.47
CA MET A 41 23.84 -8.04 23.23
C MET A 41 23.54 -8.23 21.74
N LYS A 42 23.19 -7.15 21.04
CA LYS A 42 22.96 -7.17 19.59
C LYS A 42 24.22 -7.59 18.83
N MET A 43 25.37 -6.99 19.15
CA MET A 43 26.63 -7.29 18.48
C MET A 43 27.14 -8.71 18.76
N LYS A 44 26.88 -9.26 19.95
CA LYS A 44 27.18 -10.66 20.29
C LYS A 44 26.28 -11.64 19.53
N LYS A 45 25.00 -11.32 19.35
CA LYS A 45 24.05 -12.16 18.60
C LYS A 45 24.24 -12.10 17.08
N ARG A 46 24.73 -10.98 16.55
CA ARG A 46 24.98 -10.78 15.12
C ARG A 46 26.05 -11.76 14.62
N GLN A 47 25.66 -12.67 13.73
CA GLN A 47 26.60 -13.62 13.15
C GLN A 47 27.48 -12.95 12.09
N LYS A 48 28.80 -13.19 12.12
CA LYS A 48 29.73 -12.66 11.10
C LYS A 48 29.51 -13.28 9.72
N LYS A 49 29.10 -14.54 9.68
CA LYS A 49 28.73 -15.30 8.48
C LYS A 49 27.43 -16.06 8.78
N PRO A 50 26.26 -15.44 8.58
CA PRO A 50 24.98 -16.09 8.84
C PRO A 50 24.72 -17.22 7.83
N ASN A 51 24.03 -18.27 8.27
CA ASN A 51 23.58 -19.38 7.44
C ASN A 51 22.19 -19.08 6.88
N LEU A 52 22.16 -18.27 5.82
CA LEU A 52 20.92 -17.75 5.28
C LEU A 52 20.22 -18.72 4.31
N PRO A 53 18.88 -18.68 4.22
CA PRO A 53 18.14 -19.39 3.18
C PRO A 53 18.59 -19.00 1.76
N SER A 54 18.40 -19.89 0.78
CA SER A 54 18.72 -19.62 -0.63
C SER A 54 17.85 -18.53 -1.26
N THR A 55 16.78 -18.12 -0.60
CA THR A 55 15.90 -17.00 -0.99
C THR A 55 16.49 -15.63 -0.64
N VAL A 56 17.64 -15.59 0.06
CA VAL A 56 18.27 -14.34 0.50
C VAL A 56 19.41 -13.96 -0.42
N THR A 57 19.37 -12.71 -0.89
CA THR A 57 20.44 -12.09 -1.68
C THR A 57 21.18 -11.06 -0.83
N GLU A 58 22.51 -11.15 -0.76
CA GLU A 58 23.34 -10.16 -0.06
C GLU A 58 23.83 -9.09 -1.06
N LEU A 59 23.50 -7.84 -0.78
CA LEU A 59 23.93 -6.66 -1.51
C LEU A 59 24.77 -5.76 -0.60
N VAL A 60 25.77 -5.09 -1.16
CA VAL A 60 26.68 -4.22 -0.41
C VAL A 60 26.66 -2.83 -1.01
N THR A 61 26.62 -1.79 -0.17
CA THR A 61 26.73 -0.40 -0.62
C THR A 61 28.18 -0.01 -0.80
N GLU A 62 28.46 1.05 -1.57
CA GLU A 62 29.80 1.63 -1.71
C GLU A 62 30.43 2.02 -0.36
N GLU A 63 29.58 2.35 0.62
CA GLU A 63 29.99 2.73 1.97
C GLU A 63 30.28 1.53 2.91
N GLY A 64 30.07 0.30 2.43
CA GLY A 64 30.31 -0.95 3.16
C GLY A 64 29.10 -1.48 3.95
N SER A 65 27.92 -0.86 3.84
CA SER A 65 26.70 -1.35 4.49
C SER A 65 26.19 -2.59 3.79
N LYS A 66 25.63 -3.54 4.56
CA LYS A 66 25.10 -4.80 4.03
C LYS A 66 23.58 -4.78 3.98
N VAL A 67 23.01 -5.27 2.90
CA VAL A 67 21.57 -5.36 2.68
C VAL A 67 21.22 -6.79 2.29
N PHE A 68 20.48 -7.48 3.15
CA PHE A 68 20.00 -8.83 2.93
C PHE A 68 18.56 -8.78 2.41
N VAL A 69 18.37 -9.06 1.13
CA VAL A 69 17.06 -9.03 0.47
C VAL A 69 16.47 -10.44 0.51
N VAL A 70 15.43 -10.64 1.30
CA VAL A 70 14.68 -11.89 1.43
C VAL A 70 13.56 -11.89 0.39
N GLY A 71 13.68 -12.73 -0.63
CA GLY A 71 12.63 -12.97 -1.62
C GLY A 71 11.53 -13.88 -1.06
N THR A 72 10.31 -13.36 -0.96
CA THR A 72 9.18 -14.06 -0.35
C THR A 72 8.11 -14.40 -1.39
N ALA A 73 7.45 -15.54 -1.19
CA ALA A 73 6.14 -15.82 -1.76
C ALA A 73 5.07 -15.45 -0.72
N HIS A 74 4.18 -14.50 -1.03
CA HIS A 74 3.20 -13.87 -0.10
C HIS A 74 2.16 -14.83 0.52
N PHE A 75 2.21 -16.11 0.16
CA PHE A 75 1.30 -17.16 0.63
C PHE A 75 2.04 -18.44 1.00
N SER A 76 3.22 -18.32 1.63
CA SER A 76 3.99 -19.50 2.06
C SER A 76 4.50 -19.38 3.49
N ASP A 77 4.27 -20.42 4.28
CA ASP A 77 4.88 -20.58 5.61
C ASP A 77 6.40 -20.79 5.56
N SER A 78 6.95 -21.24 4.41
CA SER A 78 8.40 -21.24 4.23
C SER A 78 8.96 -19.82 4.18
N SER A 79 8.27 -18.89 3.51
CA SER A 79 8.66 -17.47 3.45
C SER A 79 8.70 -16.85 4.85
N LYS A 80 7.71 -17.15 5.69
CA LYS A 80 7.67 -16.70 7.09
C LYS A 80 8.92 -17.17 7.85
N ARG A 81 9.27 -18.46 7.73
CA ARG A 81 10.45 -19.04 8.38
C ARG A 81 11.76 -18.45 7.88
N ASP A 82 11.87 -18.21 6.57
CA ASP A 82 13.06 -17.60 5.97
C ASP A 82 13.29 -16.18 6.49
N VAL A 83 12.22 -15.38 6.61
CA VAL A 83 12.25 -14.03 7.19
C VAL A 83 12.69 -14.07 8.65
N VAL A 84 12.07 -14.94 9.46
CA VAL A 84 12.40 -15.08 10.88
C VAL A 84 13.86 -15.46 11.06
N LYS A 85 14.31 -16.50 10.35
CA LYS A 85 15.70 -16.98 10.40
C LYS A 85 16.68 -15.87 10.03
N THR A 86 16.41 -15.16 8.94
CA THR A 86 17.28 -14.07 8.46
C THR A 86 17.42 -12.95 9.49
N ILE A 87 16.30 -12.46 10.03
CA ILE A 87 16.33 -11.37 11.02
C ILE A 87 17.06 -11.81 12.30
N GLN A 88 16.85 -13.05 12.75
CA GLN A 88 17.49 -13.58 13.96
C GLN A 88 18.99 -13.75 13.81
N GLU A 89 19.48 -14.25 12.68
CA GLU A 89 20.93 -14.45 12.47
C GLU A 89 21.66 -13.14 12.17
N VAL A 90 21.03 -12.24 11.41
CA VAL A 90 21.63 -10.97 10.95
C VAL A 90 21.58 -9.89 12.03
N GLN A 91 20.57 -9.90 12.91
CA GLN A 91 20.32 -8.85 13.90
C GLN A 91 20.39 -7.44 13.27
N PRO A 92 19.50 -7.11 12.30
CA PRO A 92 19.62 -5.90 11.51
C PRO A 92 19.44 -4.61 12.33
N ASP A 93 19.89 -3.51 11.75
CA ASP A 93 19.64 -2.15 12.22
C ASP A 93 18.34 -1.58 11.64
N VAL A 94 17.97 -2.02 10.44
CA VAL A 94 16.71 -1.65 9.79
C VAL A 94 16.08 -2.85 9.10
N VAL A 95 14.78 -3.03 9.27
CA VAL A 95 13.96 -3.94 8.46
C VAL A 95 13.09 -3.09 7.53
N VAL A 96 13.17 -3.35 6.23
CA VAL A 96 12.35 -2.71 5.20
C VAL A 96 11.41 -3.75 4.62
N VAL A 97 10.11 -3.46 4.53
CA VAL A 97 9.12 -4.36 3.93
C VAL A 97 8.50 -3.77 2.67
N GLU A 98 8.17 -4.61 1.68
CA GLU A 98 7.39 -4.23 0.49
C GLU A 98 5.90 -3.98 0.86
N LEU A 99 5.68 -2.94 1.66
CA LEU A 99 4.37 -2.50 2.07
C LEU A 99 4.31 -0.97 2.03
N CYS A 100 3.25 -0.41 1.45
CA CYS A 100 3.03 1.03 1.42
C CYS A 100 2.19 1.50 2.62
N GLN A 101 2.23 2.80 2.91
CA GLN A 101 1.54 3.42 4.05
C GLN A 101 0.02 3.12 4.13
N TYR A 102 -0.63 2.94 2.98
CA TYR A 102 -2.07 2.67 2.90
C TYR A 102 -2.45 1.26 3.36
N ARG A 103 -1.47 0.36 3.54
CA ARG A 103 -1.69 -1.04 3.91
C ARG A 103 -1.12 -1.42 5.27
N VAL A 104 -0.69 -0.43 6.06
CA VAL A 104 -0.07 -0.64 7.37
C VAL A 104 -1.00 -1.36 8.36
N SER A 105 -2.32 -1.18 8.23
CA SER A 105 -3.31 -1.89 9.03
C SER A 105 -3.15 -3.42 8.96
N MET A 106 -2.66 -3.95 7.83
CA MET A 106 -2.40 -5.38 7.64
C MET A 106 -1.32 -5.95 8.58
N LEU A 107 -0.46 -5.09 9.16
CA LEU A 107 0.58 -5.52 10.10
C LEU A 107 0.01 -5.78 11.51
N LYS A 108 -1.08 -5.09 11.88
CA LYS A 108 -1.66 -5.12 13.23
C LYS A 108 -2.89 -6.04 13.34
N MET A 109 -3.53 -6.34 12.22
CA MET A 109 -4.70 -7.20 12.17
C MET A 109 -4.30 -8.67 12.30
N ASP A 110 -5.13 -9.45 12.99
CA ASP A 110 -4.96 -10.88 13.08
C ASP A 110 -5.31 -11.57 11.75
N GLU A 111 -4.73 -12.76 11.55
CA GLU A 111 -4.89 -13.51 10.31
C GLU A 111 -6.37 -13.82 10.02
N LYS A 112 -7.19 -14.14 11.04
CA LYS A 112 -8.60 -14.46 10.84
C LYS A 112 -9.41 -13.25 10.39
N THR A 113 -9.17 -12.09 10.98
CA THR A 113 -9.83 -10.83 10.56
C THR A 113 -9.42 -10.44 9.15
N LEU A 114 -8.14 -10.59 8.78
CA LEU A 114 -7.70 -10.34 7.41
C LEU A 114 -8.28 -11.35 6.40
N LEU A 115 -8.39 -12.62 6.77
CA LEU A 115 -9.07 -13.62 5.94
C LEU A 115 -10.54 -13.22 5.70
N LYS A 116 -11.23 -12.71 6.72
CA LYS A 116 -12.60 -12.20 6.59
C LYS A 116 -12.66 -10.96 5.71
N GLU A 117 -11.82 -9.95 5.98
CA GLU A 117 -11.78 -8.71 5.18
C GLU A 117 -11.34 -8.95 3.73
N ALA A 118 -10.45 -9.90 3.49
CA ALA A 118 -10.05 -10.28 2.15
C ALA A 118 -11.21 -10.94 1.40
N LYS A 119 -12.00 -11.80 2.08
CA LYS A 119 -13.18 -12.45 1.50
C LYS A 119 -14.35 -11.47 1.30
N GLU A 120 -14.49 -10.47 2.16
CA GLU A 120 -15.56 -9.49 2.12
C GLU A 120 -15.20 -8.27 1.25
N ILE A 121 -15.54 -8.36 -0.03
CA ILE A 121 -15.46 -7.23 -0.96
C ILE A 121 -16.53 -6.20 -0.58
N ASN A 122 -16.13 -5.19 0.21
CA ASN A 122 -17.03 -4.13 0.64
C ASN A 122 -17.28 -3.09 -0.47
N LEU A 123 -18.52 -2.95 -0.93
CA LEU A 123 -18.93 -1.90 -1.88
C LEU A 123 -18.64 -0.48 -1.37
N GLU A 124 -18.67 -0.28 -0.06
CA GLU A 124 -18.32 1.01 0.56
C GLU A 124 -16.84 1.37 0.37
N LYS A 125 -15.94 0.38 0.53
CA LYS A 125 -14.50 0.55 0.24
C LYS A 125 -14.28 0.88 -1.23
N LEU A 126 -15.05 0.27 -2.14
CA LEU A 126 -15.04 0.60 -3.57
C LEU A 126 -15.51 2.03 -3.84
N GLN A 127 -16.64 2.44 -3.25
CA GLN A 127 -17.18 3.79 -3.42
C GLN A 127 -16.20 4.85 -2.89
N GLN A 128 -15.54 4.57 -1.76
CA GLN A 128 -14.50 5.42 -1.20
C GLN A 128 -13.26 5.48 -2.11
N ALA A 129 -12.80 4.34 -2.64
CA ALA A 129 -11.67 4.27 -3.56
C ALA A 129 -11.94 5.03 -4.88
N ILE A 130 -13.17 4.90 -5.43
CA ILE A 130 -13.61 5.65 -6.62
C ILE A 130 -13.66 7.16 -6.31
N LYS A 131 -14.20 7.55 -5.15
CA LYS A 131 -14.33 8.96 -4.75
C LYS A 131 -12.96 9.62 -4.54
N GLN A 132 -11.99 8.89 -3.99
CA GLN A 132 -10.65 9.41 -3.70
C GLN A 132 -9.69 9.34 -4.89
N ASN A 133 -9.75 8.28 -5.70
CA ASN A 133 -8.73 7.98 -6.71
C ASN A 133 -9.26 7.91 -8.15
N GLY A 134 -10.56 8.08 -8.36
CA GLY A 134 -11.23 7.99 -9.65
C GLY A 134 -11.68 6.57 -9.99
N VAL A 135 -12.63 6.47 -10.92
CA VAL A 135 -13.32 5.22 -11.30
C VAL A 135 -12.34 4.11 -11.68
N MET A 136 -11.39 4.39 -12.56
CA MET A 136 -10.44 3.36 -13.05
C MET A 136 -9.49 2.86 -11.95
N SER A 137 -9.05 3.73 -11.04
CA SER A 137 -8.21 3.31 -9.91
C SER A 137 -9.00 2.48 -8.91
N GLY A 138 -10.28 2.82 -8.66
CA GLY A 138 -11.17 2.03 -7.81
C GLY A 138 -11.47 0.65 -8.39
N LEU A 139 -11.73 0.55 -9.69
CA LEU A 139 -11.96 -0.73 -10.38
C LEU A 139 -10.73 -1.64 -10.33
N MET A 140 -9.52 -1.09 -10.52
CA MET A 140 -8.29 -1.89 -10.45
C MET A 140 -8.00 -2.36 -9.02
N GLN A 141 -8.29 -1.53 -8.02
CA GLN A 141 -8.18 -1.92 -6.62
C GLN A 141 -9.19 -3.03 -6.26
N MET A 142 -10.41 -2.96 -6.81
CA MET A 142 -11.41 -4.01 -6.67
C MET A 142 -10.97 -5.33 -7.31
N LEU A 143 -10.40 -5.31 -8.53
CA LEU A 143 -9.87 -6.52 -9.15
C LEU A 143 -8.82 -7.16 -8.24
N LEU A 144 -7.86 -6.38 -7.76
CA LEU A 144 -6.80 -6.91 -6.92
C LEU A 144 -7.32 -7.45 -5.59
N LEU A 145 -8.33 -6.80 -5.01
CA LEU A 145 -9.02 -7.34 -3.84
C LEU A 145 -9.73 -8.65 -4.17
N LYS A 146 -10.42 -8.75 -5.30
CA LYS A 146 -11.12 -9.97 -5.74
C LYS A 146 -10.15 -11.13 -6.02
N VAL A 147 -9.05 -10.86 -6.72
CA VAL A 147 -7.98 -11.84 -6.97
C VAL A 147 -7.35 -12.27 -5.64
N SER A 148 -7.05 -11.32 -4.75
CA SER A 148 -6.51 -11.61 -3.42
C SER A 148 -7.47 -12.45 -2.58
N ALA A 149 -8.77 -12.13 -2.59
CA ALA A 149 -9.83 -12.85 -1.90
C ALA A 149 -9.91 -14.31 -2.36
N HIS A 150 -9.88 -14.51 -3.67
CA HIS A 150 -9.95 -15.82 -4.30
C HIS A 150 -8.73 -16.67 -3.97
N ILE A 151 -7.51 -16.12 -4.12
CA ILE A 151 -6.26 -16.80 -3.73
C ILE A 151 -6.28 -17.16 -2.24
N THR A 152 -6.77 -16.24 -1.39
CA THR A 152 -6.91 -16.45 0.05
C THR A 152 -7.88 -17.58 0.39
N GLU A 153 -9.00 -17.69 -0.34
CA GLU A 153 -9.98 -18.76 -0.15
C GLU A 153 -9.43 -20.14 -0.56
N GLN A 154 -8.68 -20.20 -1.66
CA GLN A 154 -8.10 -21.46 -2.14
C GLN A 154 -6.90 -21.92 -1.29
N LEU A 155 -6.07 -20.99 -0.83
CA LEU A 155 -4.86 -21.32 -0.06
C LEU A 155 -5.09 -21.38 1.45
N GLY A 156 -6.21 -20.85 1.95
CA GLY A 156 -6.52 -20.80 3.38
C GLY A 156 -5.55 -19.92 4.21
N MET A 157 -4.68 -19.15 3.56
CA MET A 157 -3.64 -18.33 4.19
C MET A 157 -3.89 -16.86 3.87
N ALA A 158 -3.76 -15.98 4.88
CA ALA A 158 -3.92 -14.55 4.63
C ALA A 158 -2.63 -13.95 4.03
N PRO A 159 -2.75 -13.07 3.02
CA PRO A 159 -1.59 -12.39 2.45
C PRO A 159 -0.86 -11.55 3.49
N GLY A 160 0.45 -11.36 3.30
CA GLY A 160 1.27 -10.49 4.16
C GLY A 160 1.74 -11.15 5.45
N GLY A 161 1.71 -12.48 5.55
CA GLY A 161 2.16 -13.21 6.73
C GLY A 161 3.64 -13.01 7.03
N GLU A 162 4.45 -13.02 5.98
CA GLU A 162 5.88 -12.70 6.00
C GLU A 162 6.15 -11.28 6.52
N PHE A 163 5.32 -10.29 6.17
CA PHE A 163 5.50 -8.91 6.67
C PHE A 163 5.11 -8.78 8.14
N ARG A 164 4.09 -9.50 8.59
CA ARG A 164 3.71 -9.56 10.01
C ARG A 164 4.81 -10.20 10.84
N GLU A 165 5.39 -11.31 10.38
CA GLU A 165 6.52 -11.93 11.06
C GLU A 165 7.76 -11.03 11.03
N ALA A 166 8.05 -10.35 9.92
CA ALA A 166 9.11 -9.35 9.86
C ALA A 166 8.93 -8.24 10.90
N PHE A 167 7.70 -7.73 11.06
CA PHE A 167 7.38 -6.70 12.04
C PHE A 167 7.55 -7.19 13.48
N LYS A 168 7.10 -8.41 13.79
CA LYS A 168 7.28 -9.03 15.11
C LYS A 168 8.75 -9.26 15.44
N GLU A 169 9.52 -9.82 14.51
CA GLU A 169 10.93 -10.12 14.72
C GLU A 169 11.78 -8.85 14.79
N ALA A 170 11.47 -7.81 14.00
CA ALA A 170 12.13 -6.51 14.12
C ALA A 170 11.98 -5.93 15.53
N GLY A 171 10.80 -6.06 16.15
CA GLY A 171 10.56 -5.60 17.52
C GLY A 171 11.36 -6.35 18.60
N LYS A 172 11.91 -7.53 18.29
CA LYS A 172 12.76 -8.32 19.20
C LYS A 172 14.23 -7.94 19.11
N VAL A 173 14.64 -7.22 18.06
CA VAL A 173 16.04 -6.84 17.83
C VAL A 173 16.28 -5.44 18.40
N PRO A 174 17.26 -5.27 19.31
CA PRO A 174 17.55 -3.95 19.89
C PRO A 174 17.91 -2.91 18.82
N PHE A 175 17.33 -1.71 18.98
CA PHE A 175 17.54 -0.56 18.07
C PHE A 175 17.19 -0.81 16.60
N CYS A 176 16.45 -1.89 16.29
CA CYS A 176 16.03 -2.15 14.93
C CYS A 176 14.88 -1.22 14.55
N LYS A 177 15.06 -0.45 13.48
CA LYS A 177 14.00 0.38 12.89
C LYS A 177 13.18 -0.45 11.91
N PHE A 178 11.90 -0.12 11.77
CA PHE A 178 11.02 -0.76 10.80
C PHE A 178 10.51 0.28 9.79
N HIS A 179 10.80 0.07 8.51
CA HIS A 179 10.47 0.99 7.42
C HIS A 179 9.55 0.32 6.38
N LEU A 180 8.65 1.15 5.85
CA LEU A 180 7.78 0.80 4.73
C LEU A 180 8.50 1.17 3.43
N GLY A 181 8.85 0.16 2.64
CA GLY A 181 9.69 0.32 1.46
C GLY A 181 8.94 0.52 0.15
N ASP A 182 7.61 0.34 0.12
CA ASP A 182 6.86 0.32 -1.13
C ASP A 182 6.15 1.63 -1.45
N ARG A 183 5.94 1.84 -2.74
CA ARG A 183 5.32 3.02 -3.31
C ARG A 183 3.82 3.06 -3.03
N PRO A 184 3.23 4.24 -2.80
CA PRO A 184 1.78 4.43 -2.77
C PRO A 184 1.05 3.79 -3.96
N ILE A 185 0.24 2.76 -3.67
CA ILE A 185 -0.58 2.04 -4.66
C ILE A 185 -1.40 2.97 -5.57
N PRO A 186 -2.08 4.03 -5.06
CA PRO A 186 -2.82 4.93 -5.94
C PRO A 186 -1.96 5.61 -7.01
N VAL A 187 -0.70 5.91 -6.70
CA VAL A 187 0.22 6.56 -7.64
C VAL A 187 0.70 5.54 -8.68
N THR A 188 1.02 4.32 -8.25
CA THR A 188 1.34 3.19 -9.14
C THR A 188 0.21 2.92 -10.13
N PHE A 189 -1.03 2.86 -9.66
CA PHE A 189 -2.20 2.62 -10.52
C PHE A 189 -2.51 3.76 -11.47
N LYS A 190 -2.43 5.01 -11.00
CA LYS A 190 -2.63 6.18 -11.87
C LYS A 190 -1.61 6.19 -13.01
N ARG A 191 -0.35 5.85 -12.73
CA ARG A 191 0.70 5.74 -13.76
C ARG A 191 0.46 4.57 -14.71
N ALA A 192 0.13 3.40 -14.19
CA ALA A 192 -0.23 2.23 -14.99
C ALA A 192 -1.33 2.56 -16.01
N ILE A 193 -2.44 3.15 -15.55
CA ILE A 193 -3.54 3.55 -16.43
C ILE A 193 -3.14 4.68 -17.39
N ALA A 194 -2.24 5.58 -16.97
CA ALA A 194 -1.75 6.65 -17.82
C ALA A 194 -0.84 6.15 -18.96
N ALA A 195 -0.05 5.10 -18.70
CA ALA A 195 0.87 4.51 -19.67
C ALA A 195 0.14 3.75 -20.79
N LEU A 196 -1.05 3.20 -20.52
CA LEU A 196 -1.83 2.47 -21.51
C LEU A 196 -2.38 3.39 -22.62
N SER A 197 -2.45 2.86 -23.83
CA SER A 197 -3.21 3.44 -24.95
C SER A 197 -4.73 3.38 -24.72
N PHE A 198 -5.51 4.11 -25.53
CA PHE A 198 -6.97 4.06 -25.44
C PHE A 198 -7.52 2.64 -25.67
N TRP A 199 -7.01 1.94 -26.70
CA TRP A 199 -7.41 0.56 -27.00
C TRP A 199 -7.04 -0.41 -25.89
N GLN A 200 -5.85 -0.28 -25.30
CA GLN A 200 -5.46 -1.10 -24.15
C GLN A 200 -6.32 -0.80 -22.91
N LYS A 201 -6.76 0.46 -22.70
CA LYS A 201 -7.71 0.79 -21.62
C LYS A 201 -9.07 0.15 -21.83
N VAL A 202 -9.57 0.13 -23.07
CA VAL A 202 -10.82 -0.57 -23.40
C VAL A 202 -10.66 -2.08 -23.24
N LYS A 203 -9.57 -2.69 -23.74
CA LYS A 203 -9.27 -4.12 -23.55
C LYS A 203 -9.16 -4.48 -22.06
N LEU A 204 -8.46 -3.66 -21.26
CA LEU A 204 -8.33 -3.84 -19.83
C LEU A 204 -9.69 -3.69 -19.12
N ALA A 205 -10.48 -2.67 -19.45
CA ALA A 205 -11.82 -2.49 -18.88
C ALA A 205 -12.76 -3.64 -19.24
N TRP A 206 -12.69 -4.13 -20.47
CA TRP A 206 -13.41 -5.33 -20.90
C TRP A 206 -12.95 -6.55 -20.08
N GLY A 207 -11.65 -6.85 -20.07
CA GLY A 207 -11.08 -7.93 -19.27
C GLY A 207 -11.50 -7.85 -17.80
N LEU A 208 -11.49 -6.66 -17.19
CA LEU A 208 -11.94 -6.43 -15.82
C LEU A 208 -13.43 -6.76 -15.59
N CYS A 209 -14.30 -6.43 -16.54
CA CYS A 209 -15.72 -6.75 -16.45
C CYS A 209 -15.98 -8.27 -16.61
N PHE A 210 -15.20 -8.96 -17.45
CA PHE A 210 -15.38 -10.38 -17.78
C PHE A 210 -14.50 -11.35 -16.98
N LEU A 211 -13.49 -10.88 -16.24
CA LEU A 211 -12.74 -11.64 -15.19
C LEU A 211 -13.63 -11.98 -13.97
N SER A 212 -14.94 -11.94 -14.14
CA SER A 212 -15.89 -12.26 -13.10
C SER A 212 -16.01 -13.77 -12.83
N ASP A 213 -15.46 -14.60 -13.72
CA ASP A 213 -15.41 -16.04 -13.56
C ASP A 213 -14.37 -16.45 -12.50
N PRO A 214 -14.72 -17.37 -11.58
CA PRO A 214 -13.82 -17.82 -10.53
C PRO A 214 -12.64 -18.61 -11.13
N ILE A 215 -11.42 -18.19 -10.81
CA ILE A 215 -10.17 -18.87 -11.18
C ILE A 215 -10.21 -20.30 -10.61
N SER A 216 -9.79 -21.32 -11.37
CA SER A 216 -9.89 -22.72 -10.90
C SER A 216 -8.96 -22.99 -9.71
N LYS A 217 -9.33 -23.95 -8.85
CA LYS A 217 -8.47 -24.50 -7.79
C LYS A 217 -7.12 -24.97 -8.34
N ASP A 218 -7.14 -25.54 -9.55
CA ASP A 218 -5.95 -26.02 -10.24
C ASP A 218 -5.00 -24.90 -10.63
N ASP A 219 -5.47 -23.66 -10.84
CA ASP A 219 -4.64 -22.51 -11.21
C ASP A 219 -3.96 -21.87 -9.98
N VAL A 220 -4.53 -22.07 -8.79
CA VAL A 220 -3.98 -21.54 -7.53
C VAL A 220 -2.93 -22.47 -6.92
N GLU A 221 -3.12 -23.79 -7.00
CA GLU A 221 -2.07 -24.76 -6.63
C GLU A 221 -0.84 -24.61 -7.53
N LYS A 222 -1.09 -24.35 -8.81
CA LYS A 222 -0.12 -23.99 -9.84
C LYS A 222 0.66 -22.71 -9.52
N CYS A 223 0.02 -21.68 -8.96
CA CYS A 223 0.67 -20.44 -8.48
C CYS A 223 1.65 -20.62 -7.29
N LYS A 224 1.66 -21.77 -6.60
CA LYS A 224 2.64 -22.04 -5.52
C LYS A 224 4.05 -22.28 -6.06
N GLN A 225 4.18 -22.62 -7.35
CA GLN A 225 5.45 -22.88 -8.00
C GLN A 225 6.05 -21.56 -8.51
N LYS A 226 7.31 -21.30 -8.17
CA LYS A 226 8.05 -20.11 -8.62
C LYS A 226 7.95 -19.94 -10.15
N ASP A 227 8.13 -21.04 -10.86
CA ASP A 227 8.14 -21.10 -12.32
C ASP A 227 6.80 -20.67 -12.96
N LEU A 228 5.66 -20.86 -12.28
CA LEU A 228 4.36 -20.53 -12.85
C LEU A 228 3.87 -19.12 -12.49
N LEU A 229 4.25 -18.59 -11.32
CA LEU A 229 4.09 -17.16 -11.04
C LEU A 229 4.92 -16.34 -12.03
N GLU A 230 6.15 -16.78 -12.29
CA GLU A 230 6.99 -16.24 -13.37
C GLU A 230 6.31 -16.36 -14.73
N GLN A 231 5.66 -17.49 -15.03
CA GLN A 231 4.90 -17.67 -16.28
C GLN A 231 3.70 -16.72 -16.39
N MET A 232 2.87 -16.58 -15.34
CA MET A 232 1.74 -15.64 -15.34
C MET A 232 2.20 -14.18 -15.45
N MET A 233 3.32 -13.84 -14.80
CA MET A 233 3.95 -12.55 -14.98
C MET A 233 4.47 -12.37 -16.42
N ALA A 234 5.07 -13.40 -17.02
CA ALA A 234 5.54 -13.38 -18.40
C ALA A 234 4.40 -13.23 -19.42
N GLU A 235 3.25 -13.89 -19.20
CA GLU A 235 2.04 -13.72 -20.01
C GLU A 235 1.49 -12.29 -19.89
N MET A 236 1.44 -11.73 -18.67
CA MET A 236 1.04 -10.34 -18.44
C MET A 236 2.03 -9.34 -19.08
N ILE A 237 3.34 -9.61 -19.02
CA ILE A 237 4.39 -8.84 -19.70
C ILE A 237 4.15 -8.85 -21.21
N GLY A 238 3.82 -10.00 -21.78
CA GLY A 238 3.55 -10.15 -23.21
C GLY A 238 2.32 -9.38 -23.67
N GLU A 239 1.21 -9.45 -22.91
CA GLU A 239 -0.03 -8.77 -23.28
C GLU A 239 -0.03 -7.26 -22.97
N PHE A 240 0.63 -6.84 -21.89
CA PHE A 240 0.62 -5.47 -21.39
C PHE A 240 2.02 -5.03 -20.90
N PRO A 241 3.00 -4.82 -21.80
CA PRO A 241 4.36 -4.49 -21.43
C PRO A 241 4.49 -3.16 -20.67
N ASP A 242 3.69 -2.15 -21.03
CA ASP A 242 3.66 -0.86 -20.33
C ASP A 242 3.07 -0.97 -18.91
N LEU A 243 2.16 -1.93 -18.71
CA LEU A 243 1.58 -2.23 -17.40
C LEU A 243 2.62 -2.90 -16.51
N HIS A 244 3.36 -3.88 -17.03
CA HIS A 244 4.45 -4.50 -16.30
C HIS A 244 5.54 -3.48 -15.93
N ARG A 245 5.96 -2.62 -16.87
CA ARG A 245 6.96 -1.58 -16.59
C ARG A 245 6.54 -0.71 -15.40
N THR A 246 5.28 -0.28 -15.37
CA THR A 246 4.78 0.65 -14.33
C THR A 246 4.44 -0.05 -13.00
N ILE A 247 3.98 -1.29 -13.03
CA ILE A 247 3.61 -2.06 -11.83
C ILE A 247 4.80 -2.78 -11.21
N VAL A 248 5.81 -3.19 -11.98
CA VAL A 248 6.94 -3.98 -11.47
C VAL A 248 8.23 -3.17 -11.55
N SER A 249 8.69 -2.83 -12.76
CA SER A 249 10.02 -2.22 -12.94
C SER A 249 10.17 -0.86 -12.25
N GLU A 250 9.14 -0.01 -12.27
CA GLU A 250 9.15 1.26 -11.52
C GLU A 250 9.12 1.03 -10.00
N ARG A 251 8.47 -0.03 -9.51
CA ARG A 251 8.48 -0.38 -8.09
C ARG A 251 9.85 -0.93 -7.67
N ASP A 252 10.53 -1.68 -8.53
CA ASP A 252 11.90 -2.14 -8.27
C ASP A 252 12.83 -0.96 -8.01
N ILE A 253 12.73 0.10 -8.83
CA ILE A 253 13.50 1.34 -8.65
C ILE A 253 13.20 1.97 -7.28
N TYR A 254 11.91 2.09 -6.92
CA TYR A 254 11.49 2.67 -5.64
C TYR A 254 11.98 1.84 -4.45
N LEU A 255 11.80 0.52 -4.49
CA LEU A 255 12.24 -0.42 -3.45
C LEU A 255 13.75 -0.38 -3.28
N THR A 256 14.50 -0.38 -4.39
CA THR A 256 15.97 -0.28 -4.39
C THR A 256 16.42 1.00 -3.71
N TYR A 257 15.79 2.13 -4.05
CA TYR A 257 16.09 3.40 -3.40
C TYR A 257 15.79 3.38 -1.91
N MET A 258 14.64 2.85 -1.49
CA MET A 258 14.30 2.75 -0.07
C MET A 258 15.29 1.86 0.70
N LEU A 259 15.76 0.76 0.10
CA LEU A 259 16.81 -0.08 0.67
C LEU A 259 18.15 0.65 0.78
N LYS A 260 18.58 1.38 -0.26
CA LYS A 260 19.81 2.20 -0.23
C LYS A 260 19.73 3.30 0.84
N GLN A 261 18.58 3.95 0.98
CA GLN A 261 18.35 4.96 2.01
C GLN A 261 18.37 4.38 3.42
N ALA A 262 17.82 3.17 3.61
CA ALA A 262 17.90 2.44 4.88
C ALA A 262 19.32 1.98 5.20
N ALA A 263 20.17 1.78 4.19
CA ALA A 263 21.55 1.31 4.30
C ALA A 263 22.58 2.44 4.51
N LYS A 264 22.13 3.66 4.80
CA LYS A 264 23.02 4.76 5.18
C LYS A 264 23.72 4.45 6.50
N ARG A 265 24.96 4.93 6.62
CA ARG A 265 25.74 4.78 7.85
C ARG A 265 24.99 5.27 9.08
N ILE A 266 25.18 4.56 10.18
CA ILE A 266 24.59 4.89 11.47
C ILE A 266 25.61 5.70 12.25
N GLU A 267 25.20 6.89 12.70
CA GLU A 267 25.96 7.69 13.64
C GLU A 267 25.79 7.11 15.05
N LEU A 268 26.90 6.81 15.72
CA LEU A 268 26.87 6.37 17.10
C LEU A 268 26.66 7.56 18.04
N PRO A 269 25.97 7.36 19.18
CA PRO A 269 25.85 8.38 20.22
C PRO A 269 27.24 8.86 20.66
N ARG A 270 27.38 10.17 20.85
CA ARG A 270 28.60 10.78 21.38
C ARG A 270 28.61 10.65 22.90
N ALA A 271 29.75 10.26 23.48
CA ALA A 271 29.93 10.37 24.93
C ALA A 271 30.25 11.82 25.36
N SER A 272 30.75 12.65 24.43
CA SER A 272 31.04 14.07 24.64
C SER A 272 31.03 14.84 23.32
N GLU A 273 30.69 16.14 23.35
CA GLU A 273 30.77 17.04 22.19
C GLU A 273 32.18 17.16 21.59
N ALA A 274 33.21 16.81 22.37
CA ALA A 274 34.60 16.79 21.92
C ALA A 274 34.97 15.54 21.09
N GLU A 275 34.14 14.48 21.10
CA GLU A 275 34.43 13.27 20.34
C GLU A 275 34.00 13.37 18.86
N PRO A 276 34.84 12.93 17.91
CA PRO A 276 34.49 12.90 16.50
C PRO A 276 33.30 11.97 16.24
N ARG A 277 32.40 12.34 15.31
CA ARG A 277 31.25 11.50 14.93
C ARG A 277 31.75 10.18 14.37
N LYS A 278 31.47 9.08 15.05
CA LYS A 278 31.79 7.74 14.59
C LYS A 278 30.60 7.18 13.81
N CYS A 279 30.80 6.98 12.52
CA CYS A 279 29.82 6.37 11.64
C CYS A 279 30.19 4.92 11.36
N ILE A 280 29.24 4.00 11.53
CA ILE A 280 29.45 2.58 11.20
C ILE A 280 28.55 2.17 10.04
N PRO A 281 28.99 1.23 9.19
CA PRO A 281 28.13 0.62 8.18
C PRO A 281 26.92 -0.03 8.84
N SER A 282 25.74 0.18 8.24
CA SER A 282 24.49 -0.40 8.73
C SER A 282 24.28 -1.80 8.17
N VAL A 283 23.47 -2.58 8.87
CA VAL A 283 22.96 -3.86 8.36
C VAL A 283 21.45 -3.76 8.17
N VAL A 284 20.97 -4.03 6.96
CA VAL A 284 19.55 -3.91 6.59
C VAL A 284 19.03 -5.27 6.15
N VAL A 285 17.78 -5.59 6.50
CA VAL A 285 17.03 -6.71 5.92
C VAL A 285 15.85 -6.15 5.13
N GLY A 286 15.77 -6.46 3.84
CA GLY A 286 14.65 -6.14 2.97
C GLY A 286 13.76 -7.36 2.78
N VAL A 287 12.47 -7.29 3.13
CA VAL A 287 11.51 -8.36 2.88
C VAL A 287 10.62 -7.95 1.72
N VAL A 288 10.82 -8.59 0.57
CA VAL A 288 10.17 -8.24 -0.70
C VAL A 288 9.59 -9.49 -1.36
N GLY A 289 8.64 -9.31 -2.27
CA GLY A 289 8.16 -10.36 -3.15
C GLY A 289 9.29 -10.85 -4.05
N MET A 290 9.35 -12.15 -4.29
CA MET A 290 10.45 -12.78 -5.05
C MET A 290 10.64 -12.21 -6.45
N GLY A 291 9.56 -11.78 -7.11
CA GLY A 291 9.62 -11.16 -8.44
C GLY A 291 10.35 -9.80 -8.47
N HIS A 292 10.51 -9.12 -7.33
CA HIS A 292 11.21 -7.84 -7.25
C HIS A 292 12.73 -7.99 -7.05
N VAL A 293 13.19 -9.16 -6.58
CA VAL A 293 14.62 -9.39 -6.25
C VAL A 293 15.53 -9.15 -7.47
N PRO A 294 15.29 -9.73 -8.66
CA PRO A 294 16.16 -9.51 -9.81
C PRO A 294 16.20 -8.04 -10.27
N GLY A 295 15.06 -7.34 -10.14
CA GLY A 295 14.96 -5.92 -10.45
C GLY A 295 15.76 -5.06 -9.47
N ILE A 296 15.77 -5.42 -8.18
CA ILE A 296 16.58 -4.74 -7.16
C ILE A 296 18.07 -4.94 -7.42
N GLU A 297 18.51 -6.16 -7.69
CA GLU A 297 19.91 -6.47 -8.01
C GLU A 297 20.39 -5.68 -9.22
N LYS A 298 19.59 -5.67 -10.30
CA LYS A 298 19.89 -4.94 -11.53
C LYS A 298 20.04 -3.44 -11.30
N ASN A 299 19.23 -2.86 -10.42
CA ASN A 299 19.21 -1.41 -10.16
C ASN A 299 20.17 -0.97 -9.05
N TRP A 300 20.82 -1.91 -8.34
CA TRP A 300 21.56 -1.62 -7.11
C TRP A 300 22.68 -0.57 -7.29
N ASN A 301 23.45 -0.73 -8.37
CA ASN A 301 24.59 0.13 -8.70
C ASN A 301 24.24 1.27 -9.67
N THR A 302 22.96 1.49 -9.92
CA THR A 302 22.47 2.53 -10.84
C THR A 302 22.06 3.78 -10.07
N ASP A 303 22.17 4.94 -10.70
CA ASP A 303 21.61 6.18 -10.17
C ASP A 303 20.08 6.19 -10.37
N LEU A 304 19.33 6.44 -9.28
CA LEU A 304 17.88 6.22 -9.24
C LEU A 304 17.14 7.55 -9.17
N ASN A 305 16.39 7.89 -10.22
CA ASN A 305 15.54 9.07 -10.23
C ASN A 305 14.13 8.77 -9.70
N ILE A 306 13.90 9.07 -8.43
CA ILE A 306 12.61 8.81 -7.77
C ILE A 306 11.52 9.80 -8.17
N GLN A 307 11.89 11.02 -8.57
CA GLN A 307 10.90 12.04 -8.93
C GLN A 307 10.14 11.68 -10.21
N GLU A 308 10.82 11.03 -11.16
CA GLU A 308 10.22 10.57 -12.40
C GLU A 308 9.14 9.52 -12.13
N ILE A 309 9.40 8.56 -11.24
CA ILE A 309 8.44 7.49 -10.93
C ILE A 309 7.36 7.93 -9.94
N MET A 310 7.59 8.99 -9.15
CA MET A 310 6.58 9.50 -8.20
C MET A 310 5.59 10.48 -8.82
N SER A 311 5.96 11.18 -9.90
CA SER A 311 5.04 12.02 -10.67
C SER A 311 4.09 11.17 -11.54
N VAL A 312 2.95 11.70 -11.96
CA VAL A 312 2.09 11.04 -12.97
C VAL A 312 2.33 11.75 -14.29
N PRO A 313 2.69 11.03 -15.39
CA PRO A 313 2.96 11.68 -16.66
C PRO A 313 1.69 12.38 -17.16
N PRO A 314 1.83 13.56 -17.81
CA PRO A 314 0.68 14.29 -18.32
C PRO A 314 -0.07 13.44 -19.37
N PRO A 315 -1.40 13.60 -19.47
CA PRO A 315 -2.19 12.83 -20.42
C PRO A 315 -1.74 13.11 -21.85
N SER A 316 -1.71 12.07 -22.68
CA SER A 316 -1.39 12.17 -24.11
C SER A 316 -2.29 13.18 -24.82
N THR A 317 -1.78 13.78 -25.90
CA THR A 317 -2.56 14.69 -26.76
C THR A 317 -3.83 14.02 -27.28
N SER A 318 -3.76 12.74 -27.65
CA SER A 318 -4.92 11.93 -28.03
C SER A 318 -5.97 11.83 -26.92
N SER A 319 -5.56 11.64 -25.66
CA SER A 319 -6.50 11.62 -24.52
C SER A 319 -7.17 12.98 -24.30
N LYS A 320 -6.44 14.09 -24.53
CA LYS A 320 -7.00 15.45 -24.46
C LYS A 320 -8.05 15.67 -25.56
N VAL A 321 -7.75 15.26 -26.80
CA VAL A 321 -8.68 15.35 -27.93
C VAL A 321 -9.93 14.50 -27.70
N VAL A 322 -9.78 13.24 -27.30
CA VAL A 322 -10.91 12.36 -26.99
C VAL A 322 -11.80 12.95 -25.90
N ARG A 323 -11.21 13.51 -24.84
CA ARG A 323 -11.97 14.19 -23.76
C ARG A 323 -12.72 15.41 -24.29
N LEU A 324 -12.11 16.18 -25.18
CA LEU A 324 -12.76 17.32 -25.82
C LEU A 324 -13.94 16.87 -26.70
N VAL A 325 -13.74 15.83 -27.52
CA VAL A 325 -14.79 15.25 -28.38
C VAL A 325 -15.95 14.74 -27.54
N ILE A 326 -15.69 13.96 -26.48
CA ILE A 326 -16.75 13.47 -25.59
C ILE A 326 -17.54 14.63 -24.98
N LYS A 327 -16.86 15.66 -24.47
CA LYS A 327 -17.53 16.85 -23.92
C LYS A 327 -18.36 17.55 -24.99
N ALA A 328 -17.81 17.78 -26.18
CA ALA A 328 -18.51 18.40 -27.29
C ALA A 328 -19.75 17.59 -27.70
N THR A 329 -19.65 16.26 -27.74
CA THR A 329 -20.79 15.37 -28.03
C THR A 329 -21.86 15.46 -26.94
N VAL A 330 -21.49 15.44 -25.65
CA VAL A 330 -22.45 15.55 -24.55
C VAL A 330 -23.17 16.90 -24.59
N PHE A 331 -22.44 18.02 -24.74
CA PHE A 331 -23.04 19.34 -24.87
C PHE A 331 -23.89 19.47 -26.14
N GLY A 332 -23.45 18.87 -27.25
CA GLY A 332 -24.20 18.81 -28.50
C GLY A 332 -25.53 18.05 -28.36
N LEU A 333 -25.51 16.87 -27.72
CA LEU A 333 -26.72 16.09 -27.46
C LEU A 333 -27.68 16.80 -26.50
N MET A 334 -27.15 17.45 -25.45
CA MET A 334 -27.95 18.23 -24.51
C MET A 334 -28.59 19.43 -25.21
N GLY A 335 -27.82 20.17 -26.02
CA GLY A 335 -28.33 21.29 -26.82
C GLY A 335 -29.39 20.84 -27.84
N TYR A 336 -29.17 19.71 -28.51
CA TYR A 336 -30.15 19.10 -29.42
C TYR A 336 -31.44 18.69 -28.69
N GLY A 337 -31.30 18.12 -27.48
CA GLY A 337 -32.43 17.78 -26.62
C GLY A 337 -33.27 19.01 -26.25
N CYS A 338 -32.61 20.09 -25.79
CA CYS A 338 -33.27 21.36 -25.48
C CYS A 338 -33.96 21.97 -26.71
N TYR A 339 -33.29 21.97 -27.88
CA TYR A 339 -33.87 22.45 -29.14
C TYR A 339 -35.13 21.64 -29.51
N ARG A 340 -35.06 20.31 -29.44
CA ARG A 340 -36.18 19.42 -29.81
C ARG A 340 -37.37 19.55 -28.85
N ILE A 341 -37.10 19.72 -27.55
CA ILE A 341 -38.15 19.97 -26.55
C ILE A 341 -38.76 21.35 -26.79
N GLY A 342 -37.94 22.39 -26.96
CA GLY A 342 -38.42 23.75 -27.24
C GLY A 342 -39.28 23.83 -28.49
N GLN A 343 -38.87 23.16 -29.58
CA GLN A 343 -39.66 23.10 -30.82
C GLN A 343 -41.03 22.44 -30.59
N ARG A 344 -41.09 21.34 -29.82
CA ARG A 344 -42.37 20.70 -29.46
C ARG A 344 -43.25 21.59 -28.58
N THR A 345 -42.66 22.29 -27.63
CA THR A 345 -43.40 23.23 -26.77
C THR A 345 -43.95 24.41 -27.57
N VAL A 346 -43.18 24.98 -28.49
CA VAL A 346 -43.63 26.05 -29.38
C VAL A 346 -44.77 25.57 -30.29
N GLN A 347 -44.62 24.40 -30.91
CA GLN A 347 -45.69 23.80 -31.72
C GLN A 347 -46.96 23.54 -30.90
N PHE A 348 -46.81 23.05 -29.67
CA PHE A 348 -47.94 22.83 -28.76
C PHE A 348 -48.65 24.15 -28.41
N ILE A 349 -47.91 25.18 -28.02
CA ILE A 349 -48.46 26.52 -27.70
C ILE A 349 -49.16 27.12 -28.92
N LEU A 350 -48.58 27.01 -30.11
CA LEU A 350 -49.18 27.48 -31.36
C LEU A 350 -50.44 26.69 -31.77
N SER A 351 -50.56 25.43 -31.34
CA SER A 351 -51.75 24.59 -31.58
C SER A 351 -52.89 24.84 -30.58
N MET A 352 -52.65 25.58 -29.50
CA MET A 352 -53.73 25.92 -28.56
C MET A 352 -54.70 26.93 -29.17
N GLN A 353 -56.00 26.62 -29.08
CA GLN A 353 -57.08 27.45 -29.61
C GLN A 353 -57.01 28.92 -29.15
N THR A 354 -56.60 29.15 -27.89
CA THR A 354 -56.43 30.47 -27.30
C THR A 354 -55.35 31.30 -28.00
N THR A 355 -54.25 30.67 -28.39
CA THR A 355 -53.13 31.31 -29.09
C THR A 355 -53.50 31.64 -30.54
N GLN A 356 -54.23 30.73 -31.21
CA GLN A 356 -54.75 30.99 -32.57
C GLN A 356 -55.76 32.15 -32.57
N ASN A 357 -56.66 32.20 -31.59
CA ASN A 357 -57.62 33.29 -31.44
C ASN A 357 -56.93 34.64 -31.15
N CYS A 358 -55.84 34.64 -30.37
CA CYS A 358 -55.04 35.84 -30.08
C CYS A 358 -54.26 36.33 -31.31
N LEU A 359 -53.68 35.42 -32.09
CA LEU A 359 -52.99 35.71 -33.36
C LEU A 359 -53.96 36.26 -34.43
N GLN A 360 -55.18 35.74 -34.50
CA GLN A 360 -56.23 36.28 -35.38
C GLN A 360 -56.64 37.71 -34.99
N ARG A 361 -56.85 37.98 -33.70
CA ARG A 361 -57.13 39.37 -33.23
C ARG A 361 -55.99 40.34 -33.53
N LEU A 362 -54.73 39.91 -33.40
CA LEU A 362 -53.57 40.75 -33.72
C LEU A 362 -53.41 41.03 -35.22
N THR A 363 -53.85 40.11 -36.09
CA THR A 363 -53.84 40.32 -37.54
C THR A 363 -54.98 41.23 -38.01
N GLU A 364 -56.11 41.24 -37.32
CA GLU A 364 -57.21 42.19 -37.55
C GLU A 364 -56.87 43.64 -37.16
N ILE A 365 -55.93 43.85 -36.22
CA ILE A 365 -55.51 45.19 -35.75
C ILE A 365 -54.47 45.83 -36.69
N ARG A 366 -53.94 45.12 -37.70
CA ARG A 366 -52.96 45.68 -38.64
C ARG A 366 -53.68 46.58 -39.67
N PRO A 367 -53.43 47.90 -39.70
CA PRO A 367 -54.10 48.78 -40.66
C PRO A 367 -53.66 48.43 -42.08
N ARG A 368 -54.62 48.18 -42.97
CA ARG A 368 -54.40 48.19 -44.42
C ARG A 368 -54.07 49.63 -44.81
N HIS A 369 -52.80 49.88 -45.13
CA HIS A 369 -52.40 51.06 -45.89
C HIS A 369 -52.23 50.68 -47.36
#